data_AF-A0A2V8ITY2-F1
#
_entry.id   AF-A0A2V8ITY2-F1
#
_cell.length_a   1.000
_cell.length_b   1.000
_cell.length_c   1.000
_cell.angle_alpha   90.00
_cell.angle_beta   90.00
_cell.angle_gamma   90.00
#
_symmetry.space_group_name_H-M   'P 1'
#
loop_
_entity.id
_entity.type
_entity.pdbx_description
1 polymer ?
#
loop_
_entity_poly.entity_id
_entity_poly.type
_entity_poly.pdbx_seq_one_letter_code
_entity_poly.pdbx_strand_id
1 'polypeptide(L)' 'MAARLRRELQSEVEMEHGRYGEFKVFVDGEIVADGGAMAALGVLPSGRKVVEAVRARIASSRGRPPDQSGAS' A
#
# COMPACT_ATOMS: atom_id res chain seq x y z
N MET A 1 -10.16 -5.19 2.45
CA MET A 1 -9.14 -4.12 2.55
C MET A 1 -9.38 -3.01 1.53
N ALA A 2 -9.39 -3.29 0.22
CA ALA A 2 -9.53 -2.26 -0.83
C ALA A 2 -10.70 -1.28 -0.60
N ALA A 3 -11.91 -1.77 -0.29
CA ALA A 3 -13.06 -0.91 0.00
C ALA A 3 -12.81 0.08 1.15
N ARG A 4 -12.05 -0.33 2.18
CA ARG A 4 -11.70 0.52 3.32
C ARG A 4 -10.74 1.63 2.90
N LEU A 5 -9.70 1.28 2.13
CA LEU A 5 -8.74 2.25 1.60
C LEU A 5 -9.43 3.30 0.71
N ARG A 6 -10.29 2.85 -0.22
CA ARG A 6 -11.09 3.75 -1.07
C ARG A 6 -11.92 4.73 -0.23
N ARG A 7 -12.62 4.23 0.79
CA ARG A 7 -13.45 5.05 1.67
C ARG A 7 -12.66 6.03 2.54
N GLU A 8 -11.57 5.59 3.16
CA GLU A 8 -10.84 6.37 4.18
C GLU A 8 -9.77 7.30 3.61
N LEU A 9 -9.28 7.03 2.40
CA LEU A 9 -8.21 7.80 1.76
C LEU A 9 -8.67 8.48 0.46
N GLN A 10 -9.91 8.26 0.02
CA GLN A 10 -10.46 8.81 -1.22
C GLN A 10 -9.53 8.59 -2.41
N SER A 11 -8.88 7.43 -2.45
CA SER A 11 -7.91 7.05 -3.48
C SER A 11 -8.47 5.93 -4.35
N GLU A 12 -8.07 5.90 -5.61
CA GLU A 12 -8.27 4.73 -6.46
C GLU A 12 -7.45 3.57 -5.91
N VAL A 13 -8.03 2.37 -5.95
CA VAL A 13 -7.38 1.16 -5.46
C VAL A 13 -7.72 0.05 -6.43
N GLU A 14 -6.69 -0.53 -7.02
CA GLU A 14 -6.80 -1.75 -7.82
C GLU A 14 -6.59 -2.98 -6.93
N MET A 15 -7.20 -4.10 -7.31
CA MET A 15 -6.97 -5.38 -6.66
C MET A 15 -6.34 -6.34 -7.65
N GLU A 16 -5.14 -6.80 -7.31
CA GLU A 16 -4.42 -7.80 -8.11
C GLU A 16 -4.50 -9.17 -7.43
N HIS A 17 -4.49 -10.23 -8.26
CA HIS A 17 -4.43 -11.59 -7.76
C HIS A 17 -2.97 -11.96 -7.45
N GLY A 18 -2.65 -12.08 -6.16
CA GLY A 18 -1.36 -12.57 -5.68
C GLY A 18 -1.29 -14.09 -5.56
N ARG A 19 -0.21 -14.60 -4.96
CA ARG A 19 -0.09 -16.04 -4.64
C ARG A 19 -0.91 -16.42 -3.40
N TYR A 20 -1.14 -17.71 -3.21
CA TYR A 20 -1.77 -18.22 -1.99
C TYR A 20 -1.01 -17.74 -0.74
N GLY A 21 -1.73 -17.19 0.23
CA GLY A 21 -1.15 -16.69 1.47
C GLY A 21 -0.45 -15.34 1.34
N GLU A 22 -0.51 -14.67 0.19
CA GLU A 22 0.09 -13.36 -0.01
C GLU A 22 -0.87 -12.23 0.36
N PHE A 23 -0.37 -11.27 1.14
CA PHE A 23 -1.03 -10.01 1.40
C PHE A 23 -0.01 -8.90 1.29
N LYS A 24 -0.15 -8.05 0.27
CA LYS A 24 0.68 -6.86 0.07
C LYS A 24 -0.17 -5.67 -0.31
N VAL A 25 0.30 -4.49 0.08
CA VAL A 25 -0.25 -3.21 -0.36
C VAL A 25 0.89 -2.38 -0.92
N PHE A 26 0.67 -1.89 -2.14
CA PHE A 26 1.62 -1.06 -2.87
C PHE A 26 1.10 0.37 -2.98
N VAL A 27 2.01 1.33 -2.94
CA VAL A 27 1.75 2.74 -3.27
C VAL A 27 2.94 3.19 -4.11
N ASP A 28 2.67 3.70 -5.32
CA ASP A 28 3.70 4.12 -6.28
C ASP A 28 4.76 3.02 -6.54
N GLY A 29 4.32 1.77 -6.63
CA GLY A 29 5.18 0.59 -6.87
C GLY A 29 5.94 0.08 -5.64
N GLU A 30 5.86 0.75 -4.50
CA GLU A 30 6.56 0.34 -3.28
C GLU A 30 5.63 -0.33 -2.26
N ILE A 31 6.13 -1.38 -1.62
CA ILE A 31 5.38 -2.11 -0.57
C ILE A 31 5.31 -1.25 0.69
N VAL A 32 4.09 -0.94 1.13
CA VAL A 32 3.84 -0.19 2.37
C VAL A 32 3.26 -1.07 3.49
N ALA A 33 2.75 -2.24 3.14
CA ALA A 33 2.37 -3.28 4.09
C ALA A 33 2.57 -4.66 3.48
N ASP A 34 3.18 -5.57 4.24
CA ASP A 34 3.38 -6.98 3.88
C ASP A 34 2.92 -7.86 5.04
N GLY A 35 2.04 -8.83 4.75
CA GLY A 35 1.60 -9.82 5.71
C GLY A 35 2.64 -10.91 5.98
N GLY A 36 3.62 -11.07 5.09
CA GLY A 36 4.72 -12.02 5.20
C GLY A 36 4.27 -13.46 5.47
N ALA A 37 5.09 -14.21 6.21
CA ALA A 37 4.80 -15.59 6.58
C ALA A 37 3.49 -15.75 7.40
N MET A 38 3.08 -14.71 8.12
CA MET A 38 1.84 -14.75 8.92
C MET A 38 0.59 -14.78 8.03
N ALA A 39 0.61 -14.11 6.87
CA ALA A 39 -0.50 -14.16 5.92
C ALA A 39 -0.67 -15.56 5.31
N ALA A 40 0.41 -16.33 5.15
CA ALA A 40 0.34 -17.72 4.73
C ALA A 40 -0.36 -18.63 5.76
N LEU A 41 -0.37 -18.22 7.03
CA LEU A 41 -1.10 -18.88 8.11
C LEU A 41 -2.51 -18.31 8.33
N GLY A 42 -2.98 -17.45 7.43
CA GLY A 42 -4.30 -16.80 7.50
C GLY A 42 -4.36 -15.60 8.46
N VAL A 43 -3.23 -15.16 9.01
CA VAL A 43 -3.16 -13.99 9.91
C VAL A 43 -2.82 -12.74 9.10
N LEU A 44 -3.76 -11.80 9.03
CA LEU A 44 -3.61 -10.58 8.25
C LEU A 44 -3.17 -9.37 9.12
N PRO A 45 -2.47 -8.39 8.54
CA PRO A 45 -2.21 -7.12 9.19
C PRO A 45 -3.50 -6.43 9.64
N SER A 46 -3.45 -5.75 10.78
CA SER A 46 -4.58 -4.93 11.25
C SER A 46 -4.94 -3.89 10.21
N GLY A 47 -6.24 -3.78 9.91
CA GLY A 47 -6.69 -2.86 8.88
C GLY A 47 -6.40 -1.39 9.22
N ARG A 48 -6.36 -1.04 10.51
CA ARG A 48 -5.95 0.30 10.96
C ARG A 48 -4.49 0.57 10.63
N LYS A 49 -3.58 -0.37 10.94
CA LYS A 49 -2.14 -0.24 10.65
C LYS A 49 -1.88 -0.07 9.15
N VAL A 50 -2.63 -0.80 8.31
CA VAL A 50 -2.53 -0.65 6.85
C VAL A 50 -2.94 0.75 6.39
N VAL A 51 -4.08 1.27 6.87
CA VAL A 51 -4.53 2.63 6.51
C VAL A 51 -3.51 3.68 6.96
N GLU A 52 -2.98 3.56 8.18
CA GLU A 52 -1.96 4.48 8.71
C GLU A 52 -0.69 4.46 7.86
N ALA A 53 -0.21 3.28 7.45
CA ALA A 53 0.97 3.14 6.60
C ALA A 53 0.77 3.77 5.20
N VAL A 54 -0.38 3.51 4.56
CA VAL A 54 -0.70 4.10 3.25
C VAL A 54 -0.81 5.62 3.37
N ARG A 55 -1.48 6.15 4.41
CA ARG A 55 -1.61 7.59 4.66
C ARG A 55 -0.25 8.25 4.83
N ALA A 56 0.63 7.64 5.62
CA ALA A 56 1.99 8.14 5.85
C ALA A 56 2.77 8.23 4.52
N ARG A 57 2.65 7.21 3.67
CA ARG A 57 3.31 7.20 2.36
C ARG A 57 2.80 8.33 1.45
N ILE A 58 1.48 8.44 1.28
CA ILE A 58 0.90 9.49 0.42
C ILE A 58 1.31 10.89 0.92
N ALA A 59 1.35 11.11 2.23
CA ALA A 59 1.80 12.36 2.81
C ALA A 59 3.28 12.65 2.49
N SER A 60 4.15 11.63 2.53
CA SER A 60 5.56 11.78 2.16
C SER A 60 5.78 12.07 0.67
N SER A 61 4.98 11.49 -0.23
CA SER A 61 5.11 11.73 -1.68
C SER A 61 4.73 13.17 -2.05
N ARG A 62 3.76 13.78 -1.34
CA ARG A 62 3.36 15.18 -1.59
C ARG A 62 4.42 16.23 -1.22
N GLY A 63 5.44 15.85 -0.44
CA GLY A 63 6.54 16.74 -0.06
C GLY A 63 7.79 16.59 -0.93
N ARG A 64 7.84 15.59 -1.83
CA ARG A 64 8.98 15.34 -2.71
C ARG A 64 8.74 16.06 -4.05
N PRO A 65 9.56 17.04 -4.45
CA PRO A 65 9.47 17.58 -5.81
C PRO A 65 9.71 16.45 -6.83
N PRO A 66 9.06 16.48 -8.01
CA PRO A 66 9.31 15.50 -9.06
C PRO A 66 10.81 15.47 -9.37
N ASP A 67 11.37 14.29 -9.50
CA ASP A 67 12.76 14.13 -9.86
C ASP A 67 13.00 14.81 -11.22
N GLN A 68 13.86 15.83 -11.24
CA GLN A 68 14.33 16.45 -12.47
C GLN A 68 15.45 15.60 -13.09
N SER A 69 15.26 14.29 -13.18
CA SER A 69 16.11 13.36 -13.93
C SER A 69 15.69 13.36 -15.40
N GLY A 70 15.62 14.57 -15.97
CA GLY A 70 15.64 14.76 -17.41
C GLY A 70 17.08 14.74 -17.93
N ALA A 71 17.22 14.26 -19.15
CA ALA A 71 18.30 14.55 -20.07
C ALA A 71 19.70 14.00 -19.72
N SER A 72 20.02 12.87 -20.35
CA SER A 72 21.31 12.68 -21.01
C SER A 72 21.10 11.91 -22.32
#